data_AF-A1AKD0-F1
#
_entry.id   AF-A1AKD0-F1
#
_cell.length_a   1.000
_cell.length_b   1.000
_cell.length_c   1.000
_cell.angle_alpha   90.00
_cell.angle_beta   90.00
_cell.angle_gamma   90.00
#
_symmetry.space_group_name_H-M   'P 1'
#
loop_
_entity.id
_entity.type
_entity.pdbx_description
1 polymer ?
#
loop_
_entity_poly.entity_id
_entity_poly.type
_entity_poly.pdbx_seq_one_letter_code
_entity_poly.pdbx_strand_id
1 'polypeptide(L)'
;MNTTIDDTQLKRAWQTAFELRLCPDGIILFAETPDENLHRHLQMCHICREKREMPLAQRAAWEELQRRFAGVGQKPARPEKPVAGQVWSLKRSLAGWIEEGYFYKPPMVLLLERIEGSRGFKAVQLYGDRLLMGEGDVWLDDRFGFAQGWNCYSLHEDAFDGCWGAVAGMTLNQVAESVSMKHAPVDEDSILYFFRRMEIKVGARVALPSVAVLVEKWETSVEESVIDFFKRLFPVEAVKNALTGWRIPDGVVDVFQLAVSAVAPSKMAPLKAANKTCYLQANYIRKKGESVIIEPLLTEITFTDWHGGGYLVSGRLAEPFANPVQLLAVLSHASGQQIQSEPSTLTPETIDFDIFFKGVSRAETVSGHLQLLVVSYA
;
A
#
# COMPACT_ATOMS: atom_id res chain seq x y z
N MET A 1 47.64 -0.03 1.96
CA MET A 1 47.96 -0.40 0.57
C MET A 1 46.71 -0.13 -0.25
N ASN A 2 46.68 0.97 -1.01
CA ASN A 2 45.57 1.27 -1.91
C ASN A 2 45.75 0.42 -3.17
N THR A 3 45.12 -0.76 -3.18
CA THR A 3 44.91 -1.52 -4.40
C THR A 3 43.93 -0.70 -5.24
N THR A 4 44.44 0.03 -6.25
CA THR A 4 43.62 0.56 -7.32
C THR A 4 42.84 -0.60 -7.91
N ILE A 5 41.53 -0.65 -7.66
CA ILE A 5 40.64 -1.62 -8.28
C ILE A 5 40.81 -1.45 -9.79
N ASP A 6 41.10 -2.54 -10.50
CA ASP A 6 41.21 -2.53 -11.95
C ASP A 6 39.84 -2.20 -12.55
N ASP A 7 39.75 -1.09 -13.28
CA ASP A 7 38.53 -0.67 -14.00
C ASP A 7 37.91 -1.80 -14.82
N THR A 8 38.75 -2.70 -15.34
CA THR A 8 38.30 -3.88 -16.09
C THR A 8 37.52 -4.86 -15.21
N GLN A 9 37.96 -5.08 -13.96
CA GLN A 9 37.27 -5.93 -13.00
C GLN A 9 35.93 -5.32 -12.60
N LEU A 10 35.89 -4.01 -12.37
CA LEU A 10 34.66 -3.32 -12.00
C LEU A 10 33.63 -3.34 -13.14
N LYS A 11 34.07 -3.17 -14.39
CA LYS A 11 33.21 -3.31 -15.58
C LYS A 11 32.61 -4.72 -15.70
N ARG A 12 33.42 -5.76 -15.45
CA ARG A 12 32.95 -7.15 -15.45
C ARG A 12 31.97 -7.44 -14.32
N ALA A 13 32.21 -6.91 -13.13
CA ALA A 13 31.30 -7.02 -11.99
C ALA A 13 29.93 -6.40 -12.32
N TRP A 14 29.93 -5.20 -12.92
CA TRP A 14 28.71 -4.54 -13.37
C TRP A 14 27.99 -5.32 -14.48
N GLN A 15 28.71 -5.84 -15.47
CA GLN A 15 28.10 -6.65 -16.54
C GLN A 15 27.44 -7.91 -15.98
N THR A 16 28.08 -8.54 -14.98
CA THR A 16 27.52 -9.69 -14.26
C THR A 16 26.26 -9.30 -13.49
N ALA A 17 26.26 -8.14 -12.81
CA ALA A 17 25.07 -7.61 -12.13
C ALA A 17 23.92 -7.42 -13.10
N PHE A 18 24.21 -6.80 -14.26
CA PHE A 18 23.26 -6.57 -15.32
C PHE A 18 22.63 -7.87 -15.81
N GLU A 19 23.43 -8.89 -16.11
CA GLU A 19 22.91 -10.20 -16.53
C GLU A 19 22.05 -10.87 -15.45
N LEU A 20 22.49 -10.83 -14.20
CA LEU A 20 21.79 -11.45 -13.08
C LEU A 20 20.44 -10.79 -12.79
N ARG A 21 20.32 -9.47 -13.05
CA ARG A 21 19.12 -8.70 -12.75
C ARG A 21 18.17 -8.53 -13.91
N LEU A 22 18.70 -8.41 -15.12
CA LEU A 22 17.98 -7.89 -16.29
C LEU A 22 17.85 -8.87 -17.45
N CYS A 23 18.57 -10.00 -17.44
CA CYS A 23 18.41 -11.03 -18.45
C CYS A 23 17.37 -12.07 -18.03
N PRO A 24 16.54 -12.57 -18.96
CA PRO A 24 15.54 -13.59 -18.67
C PRO A 24 16.16 -14.91 -18.20
N ASP A 25 15.36 -15.75 -17.56
CA ASP A 25 15.76 -17.13 -17.26
C ASP A 25 15.86 -17.98 -18.53
N GLY A 26 16.58 -19.11 -18.45
CA GLY A 26 16.81 -20.00 -19.59
C GLY A 26 15.53 -20.46 -20.29
N ILE A 27 14.47 -20.75 -19.53
CA ILE A 27 13.15 -21.15 -20.07
C ILE A 27 12.61 -20.09 -21.03
N ILE A 28 12.72 -18.81 -20.66
CA ILE A 28 12.24 -17.70 -21.48
C ILE A 28 13.23 -17.45 -22.62
N LEU A 29 14.53 -17.36 -22.32
CA LEU A 29 15.59 -17.09 -23.30
C LEU A 29 15.61 -18.10 -24.45
N PHE A 30 15.32 -19.37 -24.17
CA PHE A 30 15.35 -20.46 -25.13
C PHE A 30 13.96 -20.90 -25.63
N ALA A 31 12.91 -20.11 -25.40
CA ALA A 31 11.59 -20.36 -25.98
C ALA A 31 11.69 -20.55 -27.51
N GLU A 32 11.03 -21.58 -28.04
CA GLU A 32 11.06 -21.91 -29.48
C GLU A 32 10.60 -20.72 -30.32
N THR A 33 9.51 -20.10 -29.90
CA THR A 33 8.94 -18.89 -30.50
C THR A 33 9.11 -17.72 -29.52
N PRO A 34 10.07 -16.80 -29.74
CA PRO A 34 10.22 -15.60 -28.93
C PRO A 34 8.98 -14.73 -28.99
N ASP A 35 8.57 -14.20 -27.83
CA ASP A 35 7.59 -13.11 -27.81
C ASP A 35 8.26 -11.76 -28.19
N GLU A 36 7.45 -10.72 -28.32
CA GLU A 36 7.94 -9.38 -28.67
C GLU A 36 8.95 -8.82 -27.65
N ASN A 37 8.79 -9.16 -26.37
CA ASN A 37 9.68 -8.67 -25.31
C ASN A 37 11.04 -9.34 -25.39
N LEU A 38 11.09 -10.64 -25.65
CA LEU A 38 12.33 -11.37 -25.87
C LEU A 38 13.01 -10.89 -27.16
N HIS A 39 12.27 -10.62 -28.23
CA HIS A 39 12.85 -10.01 -29.43
C HIS A 39 13.50 -8.66 -29.12
N ARG A 40 12.83 -7.78 -28.37
CA ARG A 40 13.39 -6.49 -27.94
C ARG A 40 14.65 -6.67 -27.10
N HIS A 41 14.63 -7.61 -26.14
CA HIS A 41 15.79 -7.93 -25.32
C HIS A 41 17.00 -8.39 -26.15
N LEU A 42 16.78 -9.27 -27.12
CA LEU A 42 17.86 -9.83 -27.96
C LEU A 42 18.49 -8.77 -28.86
N GLN A 43 17.75 -7.72 -29.24
CA GLN A 43 18.31 -6.60 -30.00
C GLN A 43 19.36 -5.81 -29.19
N MET A 44 19.17 -5.70 -27.87
CA MET A 44 20.05 -4.92 -26.98
C MET A 44 21.09 -5.75 -26.24
N CYS A 45 20.82 -7.01 -25.91
CA CYS A 45 21.71 -7.85 -25.12
C CYS A 45 22.48 -8.82 -26.04
N HIS A 46 23.75 -8.49 -26.33
CA HIS A 46 24.62 -9.36 -27.14
C HIS A 46 24.85 -10.72 -26.45
N ILE A 47 24.97 -10.76 -25.12
CA ILE A 47 25.23 -11.99 -24.37
C ILE A 47 24.06 -12.98 -24.48
N CYS A 48 22.83 -12.51 -24.33
CA CYS A 48 21.64 -13.36 -24.51
C CYS A 48 21.49 -13.84 -25.95
N ARG A 49 21.88 -13.02 -26.93
CA ARG A 49 21.91 -13.40 -28.34
C ARG A 49 22.90 -14.53 -28.61
N GLU A 50 24.14 -14.38 -28.16
CA GLU A 50 25.17 -15.42 -28.26
C GLU A 50 24.77 -16.71 -27.53
N LYS A 51 24.21 -16.58 -26.31
CA LYS A 51 23.67 -17.73 -25.55
C LYS A 51 22.59 -18.45 -26.36
N ARG A 52 21.71 -17.72 -27.05
CA ARG A 52 20.63 -18.29 -27.89
C ARG A 52 21.14 -18.84 -29.22
N GLU A 53 22.31 -18.46 -29.70
CA GLU A 53 22.93 -19.04 -30.90
C GLU A 53 23.75 -20.29 -30.59
N MET A 54 24.06 -20.53 -29.32
CA MET A 54 24.83 -21.68 -28.85
C MET A 54 24.20 -23.02 -29.32
N PRO A 55 24.97 -24.01 -29.80
CA PRO A 55 24.43 -25.29 -30.24
C PRO A 55 23.61 -26.00 -29.15
N LEU A 56 22.55 -26.72 -29.54
CA LEU A 56 21.64 -27.39 -28.60
C LEU A 56 22.38 -28.33 -27.62
N ALA A 57 23.40 -29.04 -28.10
CA ALA A 57 24.24 -29.91 -27.28
C ALA A 57 24.97 -29.15 -26.14
N GLN A 58 25.44 -27.93 -26.41
CA GLN A 58 26.09 -27.11 -25.39
C GLN A 58 25.07 -26.57 -24.39
N ARG A 59 23.86 -26.18 -24.84
CA ARG A 59 22.78 -25.76 -23.93
C ARG A 59 22.37 -26.88 -22.99
N ALA A 60 22.16 -28.08 -23.53
CA ALA A 60 21.80 -29.26 -22.74
C ALA A 60 22.89 -29.59 -21.70
N ALA A 61 24.18 -29.43 -22.05
CA ALA A 61 25.28 -29.60 -21.10
C ALA A 61 25.23 -28.58 -19.95
N TRP A 62 24.92 -27.31 -20.24
CA TRP A 62 24.76 -26.27 -19.22
C TRP A 62 23.54 -26.51 -18.32
N GLU A 63 22.40 -26.92 -18.88
CA GLU A 63 21.20 -27.27 -18.12
C GLU A 63 21.43 -28.46 -17.20
N GLU A 64 22.13 -29.49 -17.69
CA GLU A 64 22.52 -30.65 -16.89
C GLU A 64 23.45 -30.23 -15.75
N LEU A 65 24.42 -29.35 -16.02
CA LEU A 65 25.31 -28.81 -14.99
C LEU A 65 24.52 -28.04 -13.92
N GLN A 66 23.63 -27.14 -14.33
CA GLN A 66 22.75 -26.39 -13.42
C GLN A 66 21.89 -27.33 -12.57
N ARG A 67 21.32 -28.38 -13.17
CA ARG A 67 20.51 -29.37 -12.46
C ARG A 67 21.32 -30.12 -11.40
N ARG A 68 22.56 -30.50 -11.73
CA ARG A 68 23.47 -31.15 -10.77
C ARG A 68 23.80 -30.23 -9.60
N PHE A 69 24.08 -28.95 -9.85
CA PHE A 69 24.36 -28.00 -8.79
C PHE A 69 23.13 -27.57 -7.98
N ALA A 70 21.93 -27.57 -8.57
CA ALA A 70 20.69 -27.26 -7.88
C ALA A 70 20.41 -28.21 -6.69
N GLY A 71 20.93 -29.43 -6.73
CA GLY A 71 20.83 -30.41 -5.63
C GLY A 71 21.93 -30.30 -4.56
N VAL A 72 23.02 -29.58 -4.84
CA VAL A 72 24.19 -29.45 -3.95
C VAL A 72 24.08 -28.20 -3.06
N GLY A 73 23.28 -27.21 -3.46
CA GLY A 73 23.04 -26.01 -2.67
C GLY A 73 22.14 -26.24 -1.45
N GLN A 74 22.34 -25.44 -0.41
CA GLN A 74 21.44 -25.37 0.73
C GLN A 74 20.03 -24.99 0.24
N LYS A 75 19.03 -25.83 0.48
CA LYS A 75 17.65 -25.49 0.19
C LYS A 75 17.17 -24.41 1.16
N PRO A 76 16.46 -23.38 0.69
CA PRO A 76 15.89 -22.39 1.60
C PRO A 76 14.86 -23.06 2.51
N ALA A 77 14.87 -22.67 3.79
CA ALA A 77 13.82 -23.02 4.73
C ALA A 77 12.54 -22.23 4.41
N ARG A 78 11.40 -22.74 4.87
CA ARG A 78 10.11 -22.02 4.83
C ARG A 78 9.55 -21.92 6.25
N PRO A 79 10.13 -21.06 7.11
CA PRO A 79 9.59 -20.85 8.44
C PRO A 79 8.16 -20.30 8.33
N GLU A 80 7.32 -20.58 9.33
CA GLU A 80 5.91 -20.17 9.32
C GLU A 80 5.72 -18.65 9.29
N LYS A 81 6.63 -17.90 9.91
CA LYS A 81 6.56 -16.44 10.01
C LYS A 81 7.92 -15.80 9.76
N PRO A 82 8.01 -14.80 8.87
CA PRO A 82 9.23 -14.02 8.70
C PRO A 82 9.52 -13.21 9.97
N VAL A 83 10.80 -13.06 10.30
CA VAL A 83 11.27 -12.20 11.39
C VAL A 83 12.45 -11.35 10.96
N ALA A 84 12.65 -10.22 11.66
CA ALA A 84 13.81 -9.36 11.49
C ALA A 84 15.13 -10.15 11.58
N GLY A 85 16.12 -9.74 10.79
CA GLY A 85 17.41 -10.41 10.68
C GLY A 85 17.46 -11.55 9.68
N GLN A 86 16.32 -12.02 9.15
CA GLN A 86 16.31 -13.10 8.16
C GLN A 86 16.60 -12.61 6.74
N VAL A 87 17.30 -13.46 5.97
CA VAL A 87 17.56 -13.26 4.53
C VAL A 87 16.59 -14.12 3.72
N TRP A 88 15.84 -13.50 2.83
CA TRP A 88 14.79 -14.13 2.04
C TRP A 88 15.01 -13.92 0.55
N SER A 89 14.75 -14.97 -0.24
CA SER A 89 14.46 -14.81 -1.67
C SER A 89 12.99 -14.43 -1.85
N LEU A 90 12.76 -13.54 -2.81
CA LEU A 90 11.41 -13.15 -3.22
C LEU A 90 10.82 -14.14 -4.22
N LYS A 91 9.48 -14.19 -4.30
CA LYS A 91 8.77 -15.06 -5.24
C LYS A 91 9.15 -14.76 -6.68
N ARG A 92 9.38 -15.82 -7.46
CA ARG A 92 9.63 -15.71 -8.91
C ARG A 92 8.50 -15.05 -9.69
N SER A 93 7.27 -15.08 -9.18
CA SER A 93 6.13 -14.37 -9.79
C SER A 93 6.26 -12.85 -9.76
N LEU A 94 7.20 -12.31 -8.98
CA LEU A 94 7.56 -10.89 -9.00
C LEU A 94 8.55 -10.54 -10.12
N ALA A 95 9.09 -11.55 -10.81
CA ALA A 95 9.89 -11.37 -12.01
C ALA A 95 9.00 -10.98 -13.20
N GLY A 96 9.58 -10.31 -14.19
CA GLY A 96 8.86 -10.06 -15.43
C GLY A 96 9.54 -9.07 -16.36
N TRP A 97 9.02 -9.01 -17.57
CA TRP A 97 9.38 -7.97 -18.54
C TRP A 97 8.97 -6.59 -18.03
N ILE A 98 9.82 -5.61 -18.30
CA ILE A 98 9.49 -4.20 -18.17
C ILE A 98 9.58 -3.52 -19.53
N GLU A 99 9.19 -2.25 -19.57
CA GLU A 99 9.45 -1.38 -20.71
C GLU A 99 10.93 -1.43 -21.10
N GLU A 100 11.22 -1.15 -22.38
CA GLU A 100 12.57 -1.24 -22.96
C GLU A 100 13.08 -2.68 -23.18
N GLY A 101 12.44 -3.75 -22.70
CA GLY A 101 12.85 -5.13 -23.02
C GLY A 101 13.89 -5.71 -22.05
N TYR A 102 13.96 -5.20 -20.83
CA TYR A 102 14.67 -5.84 -19.72
C TYR A 102 13.73 -6.81 -18.98
N PHE A 103 14.28 -7.92 -18.48
CA PHE A 103 13.56 -8.88 -17.66
C PHE A 103 14.05 -8.78 -16.22
N TYR A 104 13.24 -8.21 -15.32
CA TYR A 104 13.64 -7.99 -13.94
C TYR A 104 13.55 -9.27 -13.13
N LYS A 105 14.63 -9.60 -12.44
CA LYS A 105 14.73 -10.72 -11.52
C LYS A 105 14.68 -10.24 -10.07
N PRO A 106 13.77 -10.79 -9.24
CA PRO A 106 13.66 -10.39 -7.85
C PRO A 106 14.96 -10.64 -7.09
N PRO A 107 15.40 -9.69 -6.25
CA PRO A 107 16.60 -9.85 -5.45
C PRO A 107 16.37 -10.75 -4.23
N MET A 108 17.46 -11.06 -3.52
CA MET A 108 17.36 -11.42 -2.11
C MET A 108 17.27 -10.16 -1.27
N VAL A 109 16.61 -10.26 -0.13
CA VAL A 109 16.43 -9.15 0.81
C VAL A 109 16.74 -9.60 2.23
N LEU A 110 17.26 -8.68 3.04
CA LEU A 110 17.38 -8.82 4.49
C LEU A 110 16.22 -8.06 5.15
N LEU A 111 15.47 -8.74 6.02
CA LEU A 111 14.37 -8.12 6.76
C LEU A 111 14.92 -7.33 7.94
N LEU A 112 14.57 -6.05 8.04
CA LEU A 112 15.07 -5.15 9.10
C LEU A 112 14.12 -5.13 10.30
N GLU A 113 12.87 -4.80 10.04
CA GLU A 113 11.83 -4.69 11.06
C GLU A 113 10.46 -4.98 10.45
N ARG A 114 9.55 -5.43 11.30
CA ARG A 114 8.15 -5.56 10.92
C ARG A 114 7.48 -4.20 11.05
N ILE A 115 6.69 -3.81 10.05
CA ILE A 115 5.90 -2.59 10.09
C ILE A 115 4.73 -2.82 11.06
N GLU A 116 4.65 -1.98 12.10
CA GLU A 116 3.65 -2.08 13.17
C GLU A 116 2.22 -2.17 12.62
N GLY A 117 1.40 -3.03 13.22
CA GLY A 117 0.00 -3.22 12.81
C GLY A 117 -0.19 -3.93 11.45
N SER A 118 0.88 -4.36 10.78
CA SER A 118 0.78 -4.93 9.42
C SER A 118 1.44 -6.32 9.28
N ARG A 119 1.23 -6.93 8.12
CA ARG A 119 2.00 -8.10 7.61
C ARG A 119 3.16 -7.67 6.70
N GLY A 120 3.58 -6.41 6.82
CA GLY A 120 4.68 -5.82 6.07
C GLY A 120 5.99 -5.79 6.83
N PHE A 121 7.08 -5.79 6.08
CA PHE A 121 8.44 -5.66 6.59
C PHE A 121 9.17 -4.56 5.83
N LYS A 122 9.95 -3.77 6.56
CA LYS A 122 11.01 -2.97 5.97
C LYS A 122 12.17 -3.91 5.64
N ALA A 123 12.64 -3.88 4.41
CA ALA A 123 13.67 -4.80 3.92
C ALA A 123 14.70 -4.05 3.08
N VAL A 124 15.93 -4.56 3.11
CA VAL A 124 17.05 -4.03 2.33
C VAL A 124 17.47 -5.03 1.26
N GLN A 125 17.75 -4.54 0.07
CA GLN A 125 18.19 -5.37 -1.05
C GLN A 125 19.63 -5.86 -0.86
N LEU A 126 19.89 -7.10 -1.25
CA LEU A 126 21.20 -7.74 -1.17
C LEU A 126 21.84 -7.94 -2.55
N TYR A 127 23.17 -7.84 -2.60
CA TYR A 127 23.97 -8.18 -3.78
C TYR A 127 25.31 -8.83 -3.40
N GLY A 128 25.81 -9.73 -4.26
CA GLY A 128 26.89 -10.66 -3.90
C GLY A 128 28.32 -10.19 -4.19
N ASP A 129 28.54 -9.30 -5.17
CA ASP A 129 29.89 -8.97 -5.63
C ASP A 129 30.46 -7.76 -4.88
N ARG A 130 31.46 -8.01 -4.03
CA ARG A 130 32.12 -7.00 -3.20
C ARG A 130 32.75 -5.85 -3.99
N LEU A 131 33.07 -6.03 -5.28
CA LEU A 131 33.61 -4.96 -6.13
C LEU A 131 32.60 -3.82 -6.37
N LEU A 132 31.30 -4.11 -6.24
CA LEU A 132 30.22 -3.15 -6.43
C LEU A 132 29.74 -2.51 -5.12
N MET A 133 30.42 -2.77 -4.00
CA MET A 133 30.16 -2.06 -2.75
C MET A 133 30.65 -0.62 -2.84
N GLY A 134 29.83 0.30 -2.33
CA GLY A 134 30.17 1.69 -2.12
C GLY A 134 29.79 2.17 -0.71
N GLU A 135 29.73 3.49 -0.55
CA GLU A 135 29.36 4.12 0.72
C GLU A 135 27.91 3.78 1.12
N GLY A 136 27.70 3.33 2.36
CA GLY A 136 26.37 2.93 2.85
C GLY A 136 26.00 1.47 2.60
N ASP A 137 26.91 0.69 2.01
CA ASP A 137 26.76 -0.76 1.89
C ASP A 137 27.40 -1.46 3.10
N VAL A 138 26.73 -2.50 3.63
CA VAL A 138 27.22 -3.27 4.78
C VAL A 138 27.48 -4.71 4.36
N TRP A 139 28.73 -5.15 4.45
CA TRP A 139 29.09 -6.55 4.18
C TRP A 139 28.52 -7.47 5.25
N LEU A 140 27.80 -8.51 4.83
CA LEU A 140 27.20 -9.50 5.72
C LEU A 140 28.18 -10.67 5.89
N ASP A 141 28.43 -11.39 4.80
CA ASP A 141 29.38 -12.49 4.68
C ASP A 141 29.47 -12.94 3.20
N ASP A 142 30.31 -13.93 2.90
CA ASP A 142 30.46 -14.48 1.53
C ASP A 142 29.21 -15.19 1.01
N ARG A 143 28.26 -15.51 1.90
CA ARG A 143 27.03 -16.23 1.55
C ARG A 143 25.94 -15.28 1.05
N PHE A 144 25.79 -14.14 1.70
CA PHE A 144 24.73 -13.17 1.42
C PHE A 144 25.24 -11.93 0.67
N GLY A 145 26.54 -11.68 0.68
CA GLY A 145 27.15 -10.49 0.09
C GLY A 145 26.98 -9.26 0.99
N PHE A 146 26.54 -8.15 0.41
CA PHE A 146 26.27 -6.92 1.15
C PHE A 146 24.81 -6.48 1.07
N ALA A 147 24.39 -5.78 2.12
CA ALA A 147 23.12 -5.06 2.19
C ALA A 147 23.29 -3.63 1.67
N GLN A 148 22.39 -3.23 0.78
CA GLN A 148 22.36 -1.90 0.16
C GLN A 148 21.58 -0.91 1.03
N GLY A 149 22.19 -0.28 2.03
CA GLY A 149 21.48 0.61 2.98
C GLY A 149 20.68 1.73 2.31
N TRP A 150 21.14 2.20 1.14
CA TRP A 150 20.47 3.19 0.30
C TRP A 150 19.29 2.64 -0.54
N ASN A 151 19.10 1.31 -0.61
CA ASN A 151 18.05 0.62 -1.36
C ASN A 151 17.15 -0.20 -0.41
N CYS A 152 16.42 0.52 0.43
CA CYS A 152 15.50 -0.01 1.42
C CYS A 152 14.05 0.29 1.02
N TYR A 153 13.16 -0.68 1.18
CA TYR A 153 11.75 -0.54 0.81
C TYR A 153 10.86 -1.50 1.63
N SER A 154 9.55 -1.28 1.57
CA SER A 154 8.54 -2.08 2.27
C SER A 154 8.04 -3.23 1.40
N LEU A 155 7.96 -4.42 1.99
CA LEU A 155 7.44 -5.62 1.34
C LEU A 155 6.35 -6.27 2.19
N HIS A 156 5.30 -6.77 1.56
CA HIS A 156 4.29 -7.61 2.22
C HIS A 156 4.84 -9.04 2.36
N GLU A 157 4.53 -9.76 3.44
CA GLU A 157 5.08 -11.11 3.67
C GLU A 157 4.74 -12.12 2.57
N ASP A 158 3.62 -11.92 1.87
CA ASP A 158 3.24 -12.72 0.70
C ASP A 158 4.23 -12.59 -0.48
N ALA A 159 5.18 -11.64 -0.46
CA ALA A 159 6.24 -11.51 -1.46
C ALA A 159 7.39 -12.52 -1.27
N PHE A 160 7.51 -13.14 -0.09
CA PHE A 160 8.62 -14.02 0.26
C PHE A 160 8.41 -15.46 -0.23
N ASP A 161 9.50 -16.14 -0.61
CA ASP A 161 9.48 -17.54 -1.08
C ASP A 161 10.30 -18.47 -0.18
N GLY A 162 11.57 -18.14 0.03
CA GLY A 162 12.51 -19.01 0.74
C GLY A 162 13.43 -18.24 1.68
N CYS A 163 13.53 -18.71 2.92
CA CYS A 163 14.44 -18.18 3.93
C CYS A 163 15.79 -18.89 3.83
N TRP A 164 16.84 -18.13 3.54
CA TRP A 164 18.19 -18.66 3.40
C TRP A 164 18.92 -18.67 4.74
N GLY A 165 18.56 -17.82 5.69
CA GLY A 165 19.14 -17.83 7.02
C GLY A 165 18.87 -16.53 7.74
N ALA A 166 19.72 -16.21 8.71
CA ALA A 166 19.67 -14.95 9.42
C ALA A 166 21.08 -14.40 9.64
N VAL A 167 21.18 -13.08 9.76
CA VAL A 167 22.41 -12.39 10.17
C VAL A 167 22.42 -12.18 11.68
N ALA A 168 23.62 -11.99 12.24
CA ALA A 168 23.76 -11.67 13.66
C ALA A 168 23.11 -10.33 14.00
N GLY A 169 22.61 -10.18 15.23
CA GLY A 169 21.94 -8.95 15.68
C GLY A 169 22.82 -7.69 15.57
N MET A 170 24.13 -7.82 15.80
CA MET A 170 25.08 -6.71 15.60
C MET A 170 25.12 -6.26 14.14
N THR A 171 25.18 -7.21 13.19
CA THR A 171 25.17 -6.92 11.75
C THR A 171 23.83 -6.31 11.34
N LEU A 172 22.71 -6.83 11.86
CA LEU A 172 21.38 -6.25 11.61
C LEU A 172 21.31 -4.78 12.03
N ASN A 173 21.83 -4.45 13.22
CA ASN A 173 21.87 -3.08 13.73
C ASN A 173 22.74 -2.18 12.84
N GLN A 174 23.91 -2.64 12.40
CA GLN A 174 24.76 -1.89 11.47
C GLN A 174 24.04 -1.57 10.15
N VAL A 175 23.28 -2.53 9.62
CA VAL A 175 22.47 -2.33 8.42
C VAL A 175 21.36 -1.31 8.69
N ALA A 176 20.65 -1.43 9.82
CA ALA A 176 19.58 -0.50 10.19
C ALA A 176 20.11 0.93 10.35
N GLU A 177 21.28 1.11 10.99
CA GLU A 177 21.98 2.39 11.08
C GLU A 177 22.32 2.95 9.70
N SER A 178 22.87 2.11 8.80
CA SER A 178 23.22 2.53 7.43
C SER A 178 22.01 3.04 6.65
N VAL A 179 20.83 2.42 6.80
CA VAL A 179 19.59 2.85 6.16
C VAL A 179 19.13 4.23 6.64
N SER A 180 19.46 4.61 7.88
CA SER A 180 19.13 5.92 8.45
C SER A 180 20.14 7.02 8.07
N MET A 181 21.28 6.67 7.48
CA MET A 181 22.29 7.64 7.08
C MET A 181 21.91 8.34 5.78
N LYS A 182 22.22 9.63 5.71
CA LYS A 182 22.18 10.36 4.43
C LYS A 182 23.43 10.00 3.64
N HIS A 183 23.25 9.32 2.52
CA HIS A 183 24.36 8.94 1.64
C HIS A 183 24.76 10.09 0.73
N ALA A 184 26.07 10.23 0.49
CA ALA A 184 26.56 11.15 -0.53
C ALA A 184 26.08 10.72 -1.93
N PRO A 185 25.84 11.68 -2.84
CA PRO A 185 25.60 11.35 -4.24
C PRO A 185 26.81 10.62 -4.82
N VAL A 186 26.54 9.60 -5.63
CA VAL A 186 27.59 8.88 -6.37
C VAL A 186 27.84 9.60 -7.69
N ASP A 187 29.11 9.70 -8.08
CA ASP A 187 29.52 10.25 -9.37
C ASP A 187 28.75 9.61 -10.54
N GLU A 188 28.05 10.43 -11.33
CA GLU A 188 27.12 9.97 -12.39
C GLU A 188 27.84 9.24 -13.53
N ASP A 189 29.13 9.51 -13.72
CA ASP A 189 29.95 8.85 -14.73
C ASP A 189 30.58 7.53 -14.23
N SER A 190 30.34 7.16 -12.96
CA SER A 190 30.92 5.96 -12.35
C SER A 190 30.07 4.70 -12.57
N ILE A 191 30.74 3.55 -12.59
CA ILE A 191 30.07 2.23 -12.67
C ILE A 191 29.13 2.00 -11.49
N LEU A 192 29.50 2.51 -10.30
CA LEU A 192 28.66 2.43 -9.12
C LEU A 192 27.34 3.17 -9.30
N TYR A 193 27.34 4.33 -9.96
CA TYR A 193 26.09 5.05 -10.26
C TYR A 193 25.15 4.23 -11.14
N PHE A 194 25.67 3.62 -12.22
CA PHE A 194 24.87 2.76 -13.10
C PHE A 194 24.35 1.52 -12.37
N PHE A 195 25.17 0.90 -11.52
CA PHE A 195 24.76 -0.21 -10.67
C PHE A 195 23.64 0.19 -9.71
N ARG A 196 23.81 1.30 -8.97
CA ARG A 196 22.79 1.78 -8.03
C ARG A 196 21.48 2.11 -8.72
N ARG A 197 21.52 2.80 -9.85
CA ARG A 197 20.33 3.09 -10.64
C ARG A 197 19.60 1.84 -11.10
N MET A 198 20.33 0.83 -11.55
CA MET A 198 19.73 -0.45 -11.94
C MET A 198 19.04 -1.11 -10.73
N GLU A 199 19.75 -1.21 -9.61
CA GLU A 199 19.24 -1.86 -8.39
C GLU A 199 18.03 -1.12 -7.80
N ILE A 200 17.98 0.23 -7.87
CA ILE A 200 16.80 1.03 -7.48
C ILE A 200 15.60 0.65 -8.34
N LYS A 201 15.77 0.55 -9.66
CA LYS A 201 14.67 0.16 -10.55
C LYS A 201 14.19 -1.25 -10.25
N VAL A 202 15.11 -2.19 -10.01
CA VAL A 202 14.78 -3.57 -9.58
C VAL A 202 13.98 -3.55 -8.27
N GLY A 203 14.45 -2.80 -7.27
CA GLY A 203 13.77 -2.64 -5.98
C GLY A 203 12.37 -2.06 -6.14
N ALA A 204 12.21 -0.99 -6.92
CA ALA A 204 10.91 -0.37 -7.19
C ALA A 204 9.92 -1.36 -7.82
N ARG A 205 10.37 -2.20 -8.77
CA ARG A 205 9.50 -3.18 -9.44
C ARG A 205 8.91 -4.21 -8.49
N VAL A 206 9.68 -4.63 -7.47
CA VAL A 206 9.23 -5.61 -6.47
C VAL A 206 8.47 -4.96 -5.30
N ALA A 207 8.81 -3.70 -4.97
CA ALA A 207 8.19 -2.96 -3.88
C ALA A 207 6.79 -2.46 -4.25
N LEU A 208 6.56 -1.92 -5.45
CA LEU A 208 5.29 -1.29 -5.82
C LEU A 208 4.06 -2.20 -5.65
N PRO A 209 4.04 -3.46 -6.13
CA PRO A 209 2.90 -4.36 -5.88
C PRO A 209 2.72 -4.67 -4.40
N SER A 210 3.82 -4.76 -3.65
CA SER A 210 3.79 -5.04 -2.21
C SER A 210 3.20 -3.87 -1.41
N VAL A 211 3.55 -2.63 -1.77
CA VAL A 211 3.01 -1.42 -1.15
C VAL A 211 1.51 -1.30 -1.44
N ALA A 212 1.06 -1.56 -2.66
CA ALA A 212 -0.36 -1.57 -2.98
C ALA A 212 -1.16 -2.53 -2.09
N VAL A 213 -0.67 -3.76 -1.90
CA VAL A 213 -1.28 -4.75 -0.99
C VAL A 213 -1.25 -4.29 0.46
N LEU A 214 -0.15 -3.64 0.90
CA LEU A 214 -0.07 -3.10 2.26
C LEU A 214 -1.08 -1.97 2.47
N VAL A 215 -1.23 -1.05 1.52
CA VAL A 215 -2.19 0.05 1.59
C VAL A 215 -3.61 -0.49 1.60
N GLU A 216 -3.99 -1.37 0.67
CA GLU A 216 -5.32 -1.99 0.63
C GLU A 216 -5.65 -2.74 1.93
N LYS A 217 -4.68 -3.48 2.48
CA LYS A 217 -4.86 -4.20 3.75
C LYS A 217 -4.90 -3.27 4.95
N TRP A 218 -4.17 -2.16 4.92
CA TRP A 218 -4.17 -1.16 5.98
C TRP A 218 -5.49 -0.39 5.98
N GLU A 219 -5.96 0.04 4.81
CA GLU A 219 -7.29 0.62 4.61
C GLU A 219 -8.41 -0.31 5.11
N THR A 220 -8.27 -1.63 4.91
CA THR A 220 -9.25 -2.62 5.40
C THR A 220 -9.05 -3.09 6.85
N SER A 221 -7.91 -2.78 7.50
CA SER A 221 -7.61 -3.20 8.88
C SER A 221 -7.57 -2.07 9.90
N VAL A 222 -7.50 -0.82 9.45
CA VAL A 222 -7.47 0.40 10.27
C VAL A 222 -8.86 1.04 10.43
N GLU A 223 -9.93 0.35 10.05
CA GLU A 223 -11.25 0.72 10.55
C GLU A 223 -11.33 0.44 12.07
N GLU A 224 -10.69 1.28 12.90
CA GLU A 224 -11.38 1.78 14.08
C GLU A 224 -12.69 2.28 13.50
N SER A 225 -13.77 1.53 13.73
CA SER A 225 -15.05 1.88 13.15
C SER A 225 -15.30 3.34 13.49
N VAL A 226 -15.81 4.13 12.55
CA VAL A 226 -16.14 5.54 12.77
C VAL A 226 -16.90 5.72 14.08
N ILE A 227 -17.73 4.73 14.43
CA ILE A 227 -18.45 4.63 15.69
C ILE A 227 -17.51 4.59 16.91
N ASP A 228 -16.44 3.79 16.90
CA ASP A 228 -15.52 3.66 18.03
C ASP A 228 -14.70 4.92 18.23
N PHE A 229 -14.24 5.54 17.14
CA PHE A 229 -13.63 6.85 17.18
C PHE A 229 -14.62 7.91 17.73
N PHE A 230 -15.88 7.89 17.27
CA PHE A 230 -16.93 8.79 17.73
C PHE A 230 -17.25 8.59 19.22
N LYS A 231 -17.38 7.35 19.70
CA LYS A 231 -17.62 7.01 21.11
C LYS A 231 -16.53 7.54 22.03
N ARG A 232 -15.27 7.51 21.57
CA ARG A 232 -14.13 8.04 22.33
C ARG A 232 -14.18 9.56 22.43
N LEU A 233 -14.61 10.24 21.37
CA LEU A 233 -14.71 11.69 21.37
C LEU A 233 -15.92 12.20 22.13
N PHE A 234 -17.09 11.57 21.99
CA PHE A 234 -18.35 12.09 22.51
C PHE A 234 -18.94 11.15 23.56
N PRO A 235 -18.76 11.43 24.87
CA PRO A 235 -19.36 10.62 25.93
C PRO A 235 -20.88 10.54 25.79
N VAL A 236 -21.44 9.37 26.06
CA VAL A 236 -22.88 9.07 25.90
C VAL A 236 -23.74 10.09 26.63
N GLU A 237 -23.39 10.42 27.87
CA GLU A 237 -24.11 11.35 28.74
C GLU A 237 -24.08 12.77 28.19
N ALA A 238 -22.95 13.21 27.65
CA ALA A 238 -22.81 14.55 27.08
C ALA A 238 -23.69 14.72 25.83
N VAL A 239 -23.74 13.70 24.97
CA VAL A 239 -24.62 13.66 23.79
C VAL A 239 -26.09 13.64 24.21
N LYS A 240 -26.48 12.79 25.18
CA LYS A 240 -27.85 12.75 25.72
C LYS A 240 -28.29 14.10 26.26
N ASN A 241 -27.42 14.78 27.01
CA ASN A 241 -27.71 16.11 27.55
C ASN A 241 -27.88 17.14 26.43
N ALA A 242 -27.03 17.12 25.40
CA ALA A 242 -27.14 18.02 24.24
C ALA A 242 -28.45 17.82 23.45
N LEU A 243 -29.00 16.60 23.47
CA LEU A 243 -30.26 16.23 22.80
C LEU A 243 -31.50 16.42 23.68
N THR A 244 -31.41 17.10 24.81
CA THR A 244 -32.56 17.35 25.68
C THR A 244 -33.66 18.09 24.90
N GLY A 245 -34.86 17.51 24.84
CA GLY A 245 -36.00 18.06 24.09
C GLY A 245 -36.06 17.65 22.61
N TRP A 246 -35.08 16.90 22.12
CA TRP A 246 -35.11 16.30 20.78
C TRP A 246 -35.93 15.02 20.80
N ARG A 247 -36.53 14.70 19.65
CA ARG A 247 -37.20 13.41 19.46
C ARG A 247 -36.15 12.38 19.06
N ILE A 248 -36.04 11.33 19.86
CA ILE A 248 -35.14 10.20 19.61
C ILE A 248 -35.99 9.00 19.16
N PRO A 249 -35.67 8.34 18.03
CA PRO A 249 -36.36 7.11 17.63
C PRO A 249 -36.19 5.98 18.64
N ASP A 250 -37.20 5.11 18.76
CA ASP A 250 -37.14 3.94 19.62
C ASP A 250 -36.07 2.94 19.14
N GLY A 251 -35.45 2.21 20.07
CA GLY A 251 -34.47 1.16 19.75
C GLY A 251 -33.04 1.61 19.50
N VAL A 252 -32.75 2.92 19.64
CA VAL A 252 -31.39 3.46 19.55
C VAL A 252 -30.55 3.03 20.76
N VAL A 253 -29.51 2.24 20.52
CA VAL A 253 -28.68 1.61 21.57
C VAL A 253 -27.30 2.23 21.73
N ASP A 254 -26.77 2.91 20.72
CA ASP A 254 -25.43 3.52 20.75
C ASP A 254 -25.45 5.04 20.55
N VAL A 255 -24.38 5.71 21.02
CA VAL A 255 -24.26 7.18 21.01
C VAL A 255 -24.17 7.77 19.61
N PHE A 256 -23.64 7.03 18.65
CA PHE A 256 -23.54 7.48 17.27
C PHE A 256 -24.92 7.46 16.61
N GLN A 257 -25.67 6.36 16.75
CA GLN A 257 -27.07 6.27 16.35
C GLN A 257 -27.93 7.33 17.03
N LEU A 258 -27.66 7.62 18.30
CA LEU A 258 -28.34 8.69 19.04
C LEU A 258 -28.09 10.04 18.39
N ALA A 259 -26.84 10.38 18.10
CA ALA A 259 -26.46 11.63 17.49
C ALA A 259 -26.98 11.77 16.06
N VAL A 260 -26.96 10.72 15.24
CA VAL A 260 -27.37 10.77 13.83
C VAL A 260 -28.89 10.67 13.64
N SER A 261 -29.60 10.02 14.58
CA SER A 261 -31.05 9.77 14.43
C SER A 261 -31.95 10.75 15.16
N ALA A 262 -31.40 11.58 16.06
CA ALA A 262 -32.19 12.55 16.79
C ALA A 262 -32.76 13.63 15.86
N VAL A 263 -34.03 13.97 16.06
CA VAL A 263 -34.76 14.98 15.28
C VAL A 263 -35.02 16.20 16.16
N ALA A 264 -34.60 17.38 15.70
CA ALA A 264 -34.77 18.61 16.45
C ALA A 264 -36.27 18.99 16.53
N PRO A 265 -36.73 19.55 17.66
CA PRO A 265 -38.13 19.96 17.82
C PRO A 265 -38.49 21.17 16.95
N SER A 266 -37.51 22.01 16.62
CA SER A 266 -37.66 23.08 15.64
C SER A 266 -37.83 22.45 14.27
N LYS A 267 -39.05 22.49 13.73
CA LYS A 267 -39.32 22.13 12.34
C LYS A 267 -38.41 22.97 11.44
N MET A 268 -37.32 22.39 10.93
CA MET A 268 -36.80 22.80 9.63
C MET A 268 -37.87 22.34 8.63
N ALA A 269 -38.95 23.11 8.51
CA ALA A 269 -39.96 22.82 7.52
C ALA A 269 -39.38 23.28 6.17
N PRO A 270 -38.95 22.38 5.27
CA PRO A 270 -38.70 22.80 3.91
C PRO A 270 -40.02 23.37 3.40
N LEU A 271 -40.00 24.64 3.00
CA LEU A 271 -41.10 25.22 2.25
C LEU A 271 -41.29 24.33 1.02
N LYS A 272 -42.36 23.52 1.00
CA LYS A 272 -42.75 22.70 -0.15
C LYS A 272 -43.15 23.64 -1.29
N ALA A 273 -42.18 24.21 -1.98
CA ALA A 273 -42.33 24.71 -3.32
C ALA A 273 -42.01 23.56 -4.28
N ALA A 274 -42.96 23.27 -5.17
CA ALA A 274 -42.86 22.20 -6.13
C ALA A 274 -41.65 22.38 -7.05
N ASN A 275 -40.60 21.57 -6.88
CA ASN A 275 -40.07 20.64 -7.89
C ASN A 275 -38.69 20.08 -7.50
N LYS A 276 -38.59 18.74 -7.49
CA LYS A 276 -37.38 17.88 -7.57
C LYS A 276 -36.31 17.92 -6.46
N THR A 277 -36.21 18.97 -5.65
CA THR A 277 -35.17 19.03 -4.60
C THR A 277 -35.62 18.31 -3.33
N CYS A 278 -34.77 17.41 -2.81
CA CYS A 278 -34.98 16.71 -1.54
C CYS A 278 -34.15 17.40 -0.45
N TYR A 279 -34.80 17.86 0.63
CA TYR A 279 -34.10 18.42 1.79
C TYR A 279 -34.21 17.48 2.96
N LEU A 280 -33.11 17.32 3.70
CA LEU A 280 -33.05 16.52 4.92
C LEU A 280 -32.25 17.24 6.01
N GLN A 281 -32.39 16.75 7.25
CA GLN A 281 -31.64 17.26 8.39
C GLN A 281 -30.34 16.45 8.53
N ALA A 282 -29.19 17.15 8.55
CA ALA A 282 -27.96 16.63 9.11
C ALA A 282 -27.82 17.13 10.55
N ASN A 283 -27.22 16.34 11.43
CA ASN A 283 -26.88 16.79 12.77
C ASN A 283 -25.43 17.22 12.80
N TYR A 284 -25.16 18.45 13.25
CA TYR A 284 -23.80 18.95 13.43
C TYR A 284 -23.41 18.82 14.89
N ILE A 285 -22.36 18.05 15.15
CA ILE A 285 -21.84 17.81 16.49
C ILE A 285 -20.42 18.34 16.64
N ARG A 286 -20.18 19.04 17.74
CA ARG A 286 -18.87 19.61 18.10
C ARG A 286 -18.67 19.66 19.60
N LYS A 287 -17.40 19.72 20.02
CA LYS A 287 -17.04 19.99 21.41
C LYS A 287 -17.01 21.50 21.68
N LYS A 288 -17.31 21.85 22.94
CA LYS A 288 -17.07 23.18 23.51
C LYS A 288 -16.60 23.00 24.94
N GLY A 289 -15.29 22.81 25.11
CA GLY A 289 -14.71 22.33 26.36
C GLY A 289 -15.16 20.89 26.64
N GLU A 290 -15.64 20.63 27.85
CA GLU A 290 -16.20 19.32 28.26
C GLU A 290 -17.64 19.09 27.77
N SER A 291 -18.27 20.12 27.22
CA SER A 291 -19.66 20.04 26.74
C SER A 291 -19.71 19.65 25.27
N VAL A 292 -20.79 18.98 24.89
CA VAL A 292 -21.13 18.66 23.50
C VAL A 292 -22.27 19.58 23.04
N ILE A 293 -22.15 20.11 21.83
CA ILE A 293 -23.20 20.89 21.17
C ILE A 293 -23.66 20.12 19.95
N ILE A 294 -24.98 19.99 19.80
CA ILE A 294 -25.62 19.39 18.63
C ILE A 294 -26.63 20.37 18.05
N GLU A 295 -26.46 20.72 16.78
CA GLU A 295 -27.26 21.71 16.05
C GLU A 295 -27.80 21.06 14.77
N PRO A 296 -29.08 21.24 14.41
CA PRO A 296 -29.60 20.74 13.13
C PRO A 296 -29.09 21.62 11.99
N LEU A 297 -28.64 20.98 10.92
CA LEU A 297 -28.26 21.62 9.66
C LEU A 297 -29.21 21.19 8.55
N LEU A 298 -29.61 22.14 7.71
CA LEU A 298 -30.35 21.83 6.50
C LEU A 298 -29.37 21.28 5.46
N THR A 299 -29.77 20.21 4.81
CA THR A 299 -29.00 19.57 3.75
C THR A 299 -29.86 19.39 2.52
N GLU A 300 -29.35 19.83 1.38
CA GLU A 300 -29.95 19.60 0.06
C GLU A 300 -29.34 18.35 -0.57
N ILE A 301 -30.17 17.39 -0.97
CA ILE A 301 -29.74 16.26 -1.80
C ILE A 301 -29.99 16.63 -3.26
N THR A 302 -28.91 16.76 -4.00
CA THR A 302 -28.89 17.22 -5.39
C THR A 302 -28.92 16.05 -6.36
N PHE A 303 -28.35 14.91 -5.97
CA PHE A 303 -28.21 13.75 -6.83
C PHE A 303 -28.18 12.44 -6.04
N THR A 304 -28.77 11.39 -6.60
CA THR A 304 -28.66 10.02 -6.09
C THR A 304 -28.61 9.06 -7.25
N ASP A 305 -27.68 8.11 -7.24
CA ASP A 305 -27.56 7.10 -8.31
C ASP A 305 -26.94 5.78 -7.81
N TRP A 306 -27.04 4.74 -8.63
CA TRP A 306 -26.42 3.44 -8.39
C TRP A 306 -25.36 3.17 -9.44
N HIS A 307 -24.10 3.21 -9.01
CA HIS A 307 -22.96 2.95 -9.86
C HIS A 307 -21.97 2.02 -9.16
N GLY A 308 -21.30 1.17 -9.95
CA GLY A 308 -20.18 0.36 -9.45
C GLY A 308 -20.52 -0.62 -8.31
N GLY A 309 -21.78 -1.06 -8.20
CA GLY A 309 -22.21 -1.97 -7.13
C GLY A 309 -22.45 -1.28 -5.77
N GLY A 310 -22.70 0.03 -5.76
CA GLY A 310 -23.12 0.76 -4.57
C GLY A 310 -24.10 1.88 -4.87
N TYR A 311 -24.42 2.65 -3.84
CA TYR A 311 -25.37 3.76 -3.87
C TYR A 311 -24.64 5.08 -3.58
N LEU A 312 -24.66 5.99 -4.54
CA LEU A 312 -24.06 7.32 -4.45
C LEU A 312 -25.15 8.34 -4.08
N VAL A 313 -24.84 9.19 -3.11
CA VAL A 313 -25.66 10.34 -2.72
C VAL A 313 -24.78 11.58 -2.75
N SER A 314 -25.15 12.56 -3.55
CA SER A 314 -24.49 13.86 -3.57
C SER A 314 -25.44 14.92 -3.04
N GLY A 315 -24.87 15.91 -2.37
CA GLY A 315 -25.65 16.97 -1.78
C GLY A 315 -24.80 18.15 -1.35
N ARG A 316 -25.46 19.07 -0.65
CA ARG A 316 -24.88 20.32 -0.19
C ARG A 316 -25.43 20.69 1.18
N LEU A 317 -24.54 21.11 2.08
CA LEU A 317 -24.91 21.65 3.38
C LEU A 317 -25.30 23.13 3.23
N ALA A 318 -26.27 23.59 4.01
CA ALA A 318 -26.79 24.96 3.88
C ALA A 318 -25.80 26.07 4.29
N GLU A 319 -24.82 25.74 5.14
CA GLU A 319 -23.89 26.69 5.72
C GLU A 319 -22.45 26.14 5.71
N PRO A 320 -21.43 27.00 5.48
CA PRO A 320 -20.02 26.61 5.58
C PRO A 320 -19.54 26.51 7.03
N PHE A 321 -18.41 25.84 7.22
CA PHE A 321 -17.77 25.67 8.53
C PHE A 321 -16.50 26.51 8.65
N ALA A 322 -16.16 26.92 9.87
CA ALA A 322 -14.92 27.64 10.13
C ALA A 322 -13.66 26.73 10.04
N ASN A 323 -13.84 25.42 10.25
CA ASN A 323 -12.78 24.42 10.24
C ASN A 323 -13.22 23.22 9.40
N PRO A 324 -12.29 22.38 8.91
CA PRO A 324 -12.63 21.11 8.30
C PRO A 324 -13.48 20.23 9.23
N VAL A 325 -14.46 19.53 8.66
CA VAL A 325 -15.38 18.64 9.36
C VAL A 325 -15.44 17.28 8.66
N GLN A 326 -15.85 16.25 9.39
CA GLN A 326 -16.14 14.94 8.83
C GLN A 326 -17.64 14.76 8.65
N LEU A 327 -18.06 14.38 7.45
CA LEU A 327 -19.43 13.99 7.14
C LEU A 327 -19.52 12.47 7.21
N LEU A 328 -20.42 11.99 8.06
CA LEU A 328 -20.75 10.59 8.26
C LEU A 328 -22.19 10.36 7.84
N ALA A 329 -22.45 9.25 7.16
CA ALA A 329 -23.78 8.93 6.69
C ALA A 329 -24.20 7.51 7.05
N VAL A 330 -25.48 7.36 7.39
CA VAL A 330 -26.11 6.09 7.69
C VAL A 330 -27.34 5.93 6.82
N LEU A 331 -27.43 4.78 6.16
CA LEU A 331 -28.62 4.33 5.47
C LEU A 331 -29.29 3.26 6.32
N SER A 332 -30.45 3.59 6.90
CA SER A 332 -31.24 2.68 7.75
C SER A 332 -32.34 2.00 6.92
N HIS A 333 -32.37 0.66 6.88
CA HIS A 333 -33.41 -0.12 6.20
C HIS A 333 -34.63 -0.38 7.09
N ALA A 334 -35.77 -0.66 6.47
CA ALA A 334 -37.00 -1.07 7.18
C ALA A 334 -36.83 -2.37 8.00
N SER A 335 -35.85 -3.22 7.66
CA SER A 335 -35.48 -4.41 8.44
C SER A 335 -34.74 -4.09 9.74
N GLY A 336 -34.36 -2.83 9.96
CA GLY A 336 -33.48 -2.40 11.06
C GLY A 336 -31.99 -2.55 10.76
N GLN A 337 -31.61 -3.09 9.61
CA GLN A 337 -30.21 -3.11 9.17
C GLN A 337 -29.75 -1.69 8.84
N GLN A 338 -28.51 -1.35 9.22
CA GLN A 338 -27.88 -0.08 8.88
C GLN A 338 -26.63 -0.31 8.06
N ILE A 339 -26.42 0.56 7.07
CA ILE A 339 -25.23 0.58 6.23
C ILE A 339 -24.59 1.95 6.37
N GLN A 340 -23.31 1.96 6.71
CA GLN A 340 -22.54 3.18 6.91
C GLN A 340 -21.76 3.51 5.65
N SER A 341 -21.61 4.80 5.38
CA SER A 341 -20.66 5.25 4.37
C SER A 341 -19.25 5.33 4.95
N GLU A 342 -18.27 5.38 4.07
CA GLU A 342 -16.95 5.90 4.43
C GLU A 342 -17.08 7.38 4.84
N PRO A 343 -16.28 7.88 5.81
CA PRO A 343 -16.23 9.30 6.14
C PRO A 343 -15.80 10.14 4.95
N SER A 344 -16.46 11.28 4.78
CA SER A 344 -16.06 12.28 3.79
C SER A 344 -15.58 13.54 4.51
N THR A 345 -14.43 14.10 4.10
CA THR A 345 -13.91 15.33 4.70
C THR A 345 -14.40 16.54 3.94
N LEU A 346 -15.05 17.48 4.63
CA LEU A 346 -15.48 18.76 4.07
C LEU A 346 -14.58 19.88 4.59
N THR A 347 -14.20 20.81 3.73
CA THR A 347 -13.39 21.99 4.11
C THR A 347 -14.29 23.24 4.19
N PRO A 348 -13.83 24.34 4.81
CA PRO A 348 -14.57 25.60 4.82
C PRO A 348 -15.02 26.09 3.45
N GLU A 349 -14.27 25.74 2.40
CA GLU A 349 -14.52 26.10 1.01
C GLU A 349 -15.47 25.12 0.28
N THR A 350 -15.67 23.92 0.82
CA THR A 350 -16.44 22.83 0.17
C THR A 350 -17.60 22.37 1.06
N ILE A 351 -18.79 22.92 0.79
CA ILE A 351 -20.05 22.48 1.43
C ILE A 351 -20.81 21.44 0.62
N ASP A 352 -20.35 21.16 -0.60
CA ASP A 352 -20.84 20.07 -1.44
C ASP A 352 -20.17 18.76 -1.03
N PHE A 353 -20.90 17.65 -1.11
CA PHE A 353 -20.41 16.34 -0.70
C PHE A 353 -20.88 15.23 -1.64
N ASP A 354 -20.10 14.16 -1.65
CA ASP A 354 -20.41 12.87 -2.24
C ASP A 354 -20.27 11.78 -1.17
N ILE A 355 -21.28 10.94 -1.04
CA ILE A 355 -21.34 9.82 -0.10
C ILE A 355 -21.59 8.54 -0.89
N PHE A 356 -20.72 7.55 -0.74
CA PHE A 356 -20.87 6.25 -1.38
C PHE A 356 -21.13 5.16 -0.36
N PHE A 357 -22.21 4.40 -0.56
CA PHE A 357 -22.55 3.20 0.21
C PHE A 357 -22.27 1.96 -0.64
N LYS A 358 -21.20 1.24 -0.31
CA LYS A 358 -20.77 0.04 -1.03
C LYS A 358 -21.73 -1.13 -0.77
N GLY A 359 -22.05 -1.89 -1.82
CA GLY A 359 -22.85 -3.12 -1.71
C GLY A 359 -24.35 -2.91 -1.52
N VAL A 360 -24.83 -1.66 -1.57
CA VAL A 360 -26.26 -1.36 -1.45
C VAL A 360 -26.95 -1.51 -2.79
N SER A 361 -27.94 -2.41 -2.86
CA SER A 361 -28.76 -2.60 -4.05
C SER A 361 -29.89 -1.58 -4.15
N ARG A 362 -30.40 -1.38 -5.37
CA ARG A 362 -31.52 -0.47 -5.64
C ARG A 362 -32.82 -0.86 -4.92
N ALA A 363 -33.05 -2.15 -4.69
CA ALA A 363 -34.25 -2.62 -3.97
C ALA A 363 -34.20 -2.20 -2.49
N GLU A 364 -33.01 -2.19 -1.89
CA GLU A 364 -32.80 -1.91 -0.48
C GLU A 364 -32.95 -0.41 -0.16
N THR A 365 -32.63 0.47 -1.12
CA THR A 365 -32.73 1.93 -0.97
C THR A 365 -34.14 2.51 -0.99
N VAL A 366 -35.11 1.85 -1.63
CA VAL A 366 -36.49 2.38 -1.75
C VAL A 366 -37.20 2.51 -0.39
N SER A 367 -36.73 1.76 0.61
CA SER A 367 -37.21 1.78 2.00
C SER A 367 -36.22 2.40 2.98
N GLY A 368 -35.10 2.92 2.48
CA GLY A 368 -34.00 3.42 3.29
C GLY A 368 -34.26 4.84 3.82
N HIS A 369 -33.91 5.08 5.08
CA HIS A 369 -33.84 6.41 5.67
C HIS A 369 -32.38 6.83 5.74
N LEU A 370 -32.00 7.80 4.89
CA LEU A 370 -30.68 8.43 4.93
C LEU A 370 -30.62 9.42 6.11
N GLN A 371 -29.56 9.31 6.90
CA GLN A 371 -29.29 10.16 8.05
C GLN A 371 -27.84 10.63 7.98
N LEU A 372 -27.59 11.90 8.29
CA LEU A 372 -26.28 12.52 8.15
C LEU A 372 -25.82 13.11 9.49
N LEU A 373 -24.53 12.94 9.80
CA LEU A 373 -23.87 13.51 10.96
C LEU A 373 -22.59 14.23 10.52
N VAL A 374 -22.51 15.52 10.81
CA VAL A 374 -21.32 16.34 10.57
C VAL A 374 -20.58 16.50 11.88
N VAL A 375 -19.29 16.15 11.91
CA VAL A 375 -18.47 16.12 13.13
C VAL A 375 -17.32 17.12 13.01
N SER A 376 -17.20 18.02 13.98
CA SER A 376 -16.04 18.91 14.12
C SER A 376 -15.15 18.48 15.29
N TYR A 377 -13.84 18.46 15.05
CA TYR A 377 -12.81 18.08 16.03
C TYR A 377 -12.07 19.26 16.67
N ALA A 378 -12.43 20.49 16.29
CA ALA A 378 -11.75 21.70 16.73
C ALA A 378 -11.97 22.02 18.22
#